data_AF-A0A7W4H4C8-F1
#
_entry.id   AF-A0A7W4H4C8-F1
#
_cell.length_a   1.000
_cell.length_b   1.000
_cell.length_c   1.000
_cell.angle_alpha   90.00
_cell.angle_beta   90.00
_cell.angle_gamma   90.00
#
_symmetry.space_group_name_H-M   'P 1'
#
loop_
_entity.id
_entity.type
_entity.pdbx_description
1 polymer ?
#
loop_
_entity_poly.entity_id
_entity_poly.type
_entity_poly.pdbx_seq_one_letter_code
_entity_poly.pdbx_strand_id
1 'polypeptide(L)' 'MSRELADVIKGKWRQLAGLAQIVWDDLILDELIKSGGDAQKLTTLVQQRYDMTEREAEKQVISFFERHRTT' A
#
# COMPACT_ATOMS: atom_id res chain seq x y z
N MET A 1 25.27 1.74 8.78
CA MET A 1 24.48 0.53 9.12
C MET A 1 22.99 0.85 9.29
N SER A 2 22.42 1.80 8.52
CA SER A 2 21.01 2.24 8.69
C SER A 2 20.13 1.97 7.47
N ARG A 3 20.65 1.25 6.46
CA ARG A 3 19.90 0.87 5.25
C ARG A 3 19.31 -0.53 5.31
N GLU A 4 19.95 -1.45 6.05
CA GLU A 4 19.55 -2.87 6.04
C GLU A 4 18.19 -3.15 6.68
N LEU A 5 17.82 -2.42 7.75
CA LEU A 5 16.49 -2.55 8.37
C LEU A 5 15.37 -1.99 7.47
N ALA A 6 15.66 -0.92 6.71
CA ALA A 6 14.72 -0.38 5.74
C ALA A 6 14.49 -1.34 4.58
N ASP A 7 15.51 -2.09 4.17
CA ASP A 7 15.42 -3.08 3.10
C ASP A 7 14.63 -4.34 3.51
N VAL A 8 14.68 -4.75 4.79
CA VAL A 8 13.89 -5.90 5.28
C VAL A 8 12.39 -5.58 5.35
N ILE A 9 12.02 -4.41 5.87
CA ILE A 9 10.61 -3.97 5.92
C ILE A 9 10.09 -3.71 4.51
N LYS A 10 10.92 -3.08 3.64
CA LYS A 10 10.62 -2.97 2.21
C LYS A 10 10.48 -4.33 1.53
N GLY A 11 11.22 -5.36 1.95
CA GLY A 11 11.15 -6.69 1.35
C GLY A 11 9.75 -7.31 1.46
N LYS A 12 9.17 -7.32 2.67
CA LYS A 12 7.79 -7.78 2.89
C LYS A 12 6.76 -6.86 2.24
N TRP A 13 6.94 -5.55 2.39
CA TRP A 13 6.02 -4.59 1.79
C TRP A 13 6.02 -4.67 0.25
N ARG A 14 7.17 -4.92 -0.39
CA ARG A 14 7.27 -5.02 -1.85
C ARG A 14 6.47 -6.19 -2.41
N GLN A 15 6.36 -7.29 -1.66
CA GLN A 15 5.48 -8.42 -2.04
C GLN A 15 4.01 -8.01 -1.95
N LEU A 16 3.61 -7.35 -0.86
CA LEU A 16 2.26 -6.81 -0.69
C LEU A 16 1.95 -5.73 -1.73
N ALA A 17 2.89 -4.85 -2.04
CA ALA A 17 2.75 -3.78 -3.02
C ALA A 17 2.49 -4.34 -4.43
N GLY A 18 3.05 -5.51 -4.77
CA GLY A 18 2.73 -6.20 -6.02
C GLY A 18 1.28 -6.67 -6.08
N LEU A 19 0.72 -7.17 -4.97
CA LEU A 19 -0.69 -7.54 -4.88
C LEU A 19 -1.60 -6.31 -4.87
N ALA A 20 -1.18 -5.26 -4.17
CA ALA A 20 -1.85 -3.97 -4.15
C ALA A 20 -1.93 -3.35 -5.55
N GLN A 21 -0.90 -3.47 -6.38
CA GLN A 21 -0.92 -3.02 -7.77
C GLN A 21 -1.95 -3.79 -8.60
N ILE A 22 -2.14 -5.08 -8.33
CA ILE A 22 -3.17 -5.88 -9.03
C ILE A 22 -4.58 -5.48 -8.58
N VAL A 23 -4.76 -5.14 -7.30
CA VAL A 23 -6.04 -4.66 -6.76
C VAL A 23 -6.36 -3.26 -7.24
N TRP A 24 -5.34 -2.39 -7.27
CA TRP A 24 -5.43 -1.01 -7.71
C TRP A 24 -4.64 -0.84 -9.00
N ASP A 25 -5.24 -1.23 -10.13
CA ASP A 25 -4.61 -1.16 -11.47
C ASP A 25 -4.14 0.25 -11.84
N ASP A 26 -4.79 1.29 -11.32
CA ASP A 26 -4.42 2.70 -11.53
C ASP A 26 -3.17 3.15 -10.73
N LEU A 27 -2.78 2.39 -9.68
CA LEU A 27 -1.61 2.68 -8.85
C LEU A 27 -0.39 1.90 -9.32
N ILE A 28 0.72 2.60 -9.54
CA ILE A 28 1.98 1.95 -9.91
C ILE A 28 2.74 1.43 -8.69
N LEU A 29 3.41 0.29 -8.88
CA LEU A 29 4.20 -0.38 -7.85
C LEU A 29 5.20 0.55 -7.13
N ASP A 30 5.80 1.51 -7.83
CA ASP A 30 6.76 2.44 -7.24
C ASP A 30 6.12 3.37 -6.20
N GLU A 31 4.90 3.86 -6.46
CA GLU A 31 4.14 4.72 -5.52
C GLU A 31 3.71 3.93 -4.28
N LEU A 32 3.26 2.69 -4.50
CA LEU A 32 2.95 1.76 -3.43
C LEU A 32 4.20 1.45 -2.59
N ILE A 33 5.35 1.16 -3.21
CA ILE A 33 6.60 0.92 -2.47
C ILE A 33 7.04 2.16 -1.68
N LYS A 34 6.89 3.36 -2.23
CA LYS A 34 7.18 4.64 -1.55
C LYS A 34 6.31 4.89 -0.34
N SER A 35 5.08 4.36 -0.31
CA SER A 35 4.24 4.41 0.88
C SER A 35 4.85 3.63 2.05
N GLY A 36 5.68 2.63 1.78
CA GLY A 36 6.37 1.83 2.81
C GLY A 36 5.43 0.95 3.63
N GLY A 37 4.21 0.69 3.14
CA GLY A 37 3.18 -0.06 3.85
C GLY A 37 2.41 0.76 4.87
N ASP A 38 2.49 2.09 4.76
CA ASP A 38 1.71 3.00 5.57
C ASP A 38 0.28 3.11 5.02
N ALA A 39 -0.71 2.71 5.82
CA ALA A 39 -2.11 2.76 5.44
C ALA A 39 -2.58 4.19 5.13
N GLN A 40 -2.12 5.20 5.87
CA GLN A 40 -2.54 6.58 5.64
C GLN A 40 -2.02 7.11 4.30
N LYS A 41 -0.77 6.80 3.95
CA LYS A 41 -0.21 7.17 2.64
C LYS A 41 -0.92 6.48 1.49
N LEU A 42 -1.29 5.21 1.67
CA LEU A 42 -2.07 4.45 0.68
C LEU A 42 -3.46 5.03 0.53
N THR A 43 -4.11 5.42 1.63
CA THR A 43 -5.43 6.08 1.58
C THR A 43 -5.35 7.36 0.76
N THR A 44 -4.36 8.23 0.99
CA THR A 44 -4.19 9.45 0.18
C THR A 44 -3.93 9.15 -1.30
N LEU A 45 -3.11 8.14 -1.61
CA LEU A 45 -2.85 7.72 -2.99
C LEU A 45 -4.12 7.21 -3.69
N VAL A 46 -4.86 6.30 -3.04
CA VAL A 46 -6.12 5.75 -3.57
C VAL A 46 -7.17 6.86 -3.72
N GLN A 47 -7.25 7.77 -2.75
CA GLN A 47 -8.15 8.93 -2.80
C GLN A 47 -7.87 9.80 -4.03
N GLN A 48 -6.61 10.13 -4.30
CA GLN A 48 -6.22 10.98 -5.43
C GLN A 48 -6.36 10.28 -6.79
N ARG A 49 -6.09 8.98 -6.87
CA ARG A 49 -6.17 8.23 -8.14
C ARG A 49 -7.60 7.96 -8.57
N TYR A 50 -8.42 7.50 -7.63
CA TYR A 50 -9.78 7.08 -7.93
C TYR A 50 -10.84 8.16 -7.65
N ASP A 51 -10.40 9.38 -7.32
CA ASP A 51 -11.25 10.54 -6.99
C ASP A 51 -12.40 10.18 -6.03
N MET A 52 -12.05 9.48 -4.95
CA MET A 52 -13.02 8.97 -3.98
C MET A 52 -12.91 9.65 -2.63
N THR A 53 -13.87 9.42 -1.74
CA THR A 53 -13.81 9.95 -0.37
C THR A 53 -12.73 9.23 0.44
N GLU A 54 -12.14 9.94 1.41
CA GLU A 54 -11.13 9.38 2.32
C GLU A 54 -11.63 8.10 3.02
N ARG A 55 -12.90 8.08 3.45
CA ARG A 55 -13.51 6.87 4.05
C ARG A 55 -13.53 5.68 3.11
N GLU A 56 -13.85 5.90 1.84
CA GLU A 56 -13.94 4.80 0.87
C GLU A 56 -12.54 4.28 0.52
N ALA A 57 -11.58 5.19 0.36
CA ALA A 57 -10.17 4.85 0.17
C ALA A 57 -9.61 4.09 1.40
N GLU A 58 -9.87 4.59 2.60
CA GLU A 58 -9.45 3.98 3.86
C GLU A 58 -10.03 2.57 4.00
N LYS A 59 -11.32 2.40 3.68
CA LYS A 59 -11.98 1.09 3.73
C LYS A 59 -11.34 0.09 2.76
N GLN A 60 -10.96 0.52 1.55
CA GLN A 60 -10.25 -0.35 0.62
C GLN A 60 -8.86 -0.72 1.13
N VAL A 61 -8.12 0.25 1.65
CA VAL A 61 -6.78 0.04 2.20
C VAL A 61 -6.83 -0.89 3.41
N ILE A 62 -7.73 -0.66 4.36
CA ILE A 62 -7.95 -1.53 5.52
C ILE A 62 -8.35 -2.93 5.06
N SER A 63 -9.29 -3.06 4.11
CA SER A 63 -9.71 -4.37 3.60
C SER A 63 -8.55 -5.13 2.94
N PHE A 64 -7.66 -4.43 2.24
CA PHE A 64 -6.45 -4.99 1.68
C PHE A 64 -5.51 -5.49 2.78
N PHE A 65 -5.21 -4.65 3.79
CA PHE A 65 -4.35 -5.05 4.91
C PHE A 65 -4.93 -6.22 5.70
N GLU A 66 -6.23 -6.22 6.00
CA GLU A 66 -6.90 -7.31 6.72
C GLU A 66 -6.80 -8.65 5.96
N ARG A 67 -6.98 -8.61 4.62
CA ARG A 67 -6.85 -9.79 3.77
C ARG A 67 -5.43 -10.36 3.74
N HIS A 68 -4.43 -9.53 3.98
CA HIS A 68 -3.01 -9.91 3.91
C HIS A 68 -2.29 -9.96 5.27
N ARG A 69 -2.98 -9.61 6.37
CA ARG A 69 -2.47 -9.67 7.76
C ARG A 69 -2.49 -11.09 8.34
N THR A 70 -3.22 -12.03 7.73
CA THR A 70 -3.51 -13.37 8.27
C THR A 70 -2.65 -14.50 7.70
N THR A 71 -1.40 -14.25 7.28
CA THR A 71 -0.42 -15.31 6.94
C THR A 71 0.96 -14.95 7.45
#